data_AF-A0A6J4XKG1-F1
#
_entry.id   AF-A0A6J4XKG1-F1
#
_cell.length_a   1.000
_cell.length_b   1.000
_cell.length_c   1.000
_cell.angle_alpha   90.00
_cell.angle_beta   90.00
_cell.angle_gamma   90.00
#
_symmetry.space_group_name_H-M   'P 1'
#
loop_
_entity.id
_entity.type
_entity.pdbx_description
1 polymer ?
#
loop_
_entity_poly.entity_id
_entity_poly.type
_entity_poly.pdbx_seq_one_letter_code
_entity_poly.pdbx_strand_id
1 'polypeptide(L)'
;MIDPTIQSILLIGYTAYEKIRLLPDFVRQAAHCLMVCRTAVLGGHTQACPDGHYQRTWYNSCKHRMCPQCAYLQVQKWLAKQKTRILRCDHFHVIFTIPEELRFLWHFNTRLMTQILFTCSRDTLFELLGDQRYMGAKPGIIAS
;
A
#
# COMPACT_ATOMS: atom_id res chain seq x y z
N MET A 1 -23.86 5.99 -14.25
CA MET A 1 -22.43 6.03 -14.63
C MET A 1 -21.71 5.02 -13.76
N ILE A 2 -20.87 4.17 -14.33
CA ILE A 2 -20.05 3.22 -13.55
C ILE A 2 -18.90 4.03 -12.94
N ASP A 3 -18.68 3.92 -11.63
CA ASP A 3 -17.57 4.57 -10.96
C ASP A 3 -16.22 4.11 -11.56
N PRO A 4 -15.29 5.02 -11.84
CA PRO A 4 -14.01 4.65 -12.41
C PRO A 4 -13.24 3.75 -11.44
N THR A 5 -12.83 2.57 -11.92
CA THR A 5 -11.94 1.68 -11.18
C THR A 5 -10.48 2.03 -11.48
N ILE A 6 -9.56 1.67 -10.59
CA ILE A 6 -8.12 1.80 -10.87
C ILE A 6 -7.73 1.04 -12.15
N GLN A 7 -8.34 -0.11 -12.40
CA GLN A 7 -8.12 -0.88 -13.63
C GLN A 7 -8.54 -0.09 -14.87
N SER A 8 -9.72 0.53 -14.88
CA SER A 8 -10.17 1.33 -16.02
C SER A 8 -9.32 2.58 -16.24
N ILE A 9 -8.86 3.22 -15.17
CA ILE A 9 -7.95 4.38 -15.27
C ILE A 9 -6.63 3.95 -15.94
N LEU A 10 -6.05 2.83 -15.51
CA LEU A 10 -4.81 2.30 -16.09
C LEU A 10 -5.01 1.91 -17.56
N LEU A 11 -6.11 1.23 -17.89
CA LEU A 11 -6.41 0.84 -19.27
C LEU A 11 -6.54 2.05 -20.22
N ILE A 12 -7.03 3.19 -19.71
CA ILE A 12 -7.18 4.42 -20.51
C ILE A 12 -5.84 5.15 -20.66
N GLY A 13 -5.05 5.28 -19.58
CA GLY A 13 -3.94 6.23 -19.53
C GLY A 13 -2.53 5.63 -19.50
N TYR A 14 -2.37 4.35 -19.12
CA TYR A 14 -1.04 3.82 -18.77
C TYR A 14 -0.07 3.83 -19.94
N THR A 15 -0.51 3.47 -21.16
CA THR A 15 0.36 3.44 -22.34
C THR A 15 0.93 4.82 -22.70
N ALA A 16 0.14 5.89 -22.55
CA ALA A 16 0.63 7.25 -22.78
C ALA A 16 1.61 7.68 -21.67
N TYR A 17 1.27 7.36 -20.42
CA TYR A 17 2.09 7.66 -19.24
C TYR A 17 3.46 6.96 -19.29
N GLU A 18 3.49 5.69 -19.68
CA GLU A 18 4.70 4.88 -19.75
C GLU A 18 5.71 5.39 -20.79
N LYS A 19 5.23 5.98 -21.90
CA LYS A 19 6.09 6.53 -22.96
C LYS A 19 6.87 7.78 -22.54
N ILE A 20 6.33 8.56 -21.60
CA ILE A 20 6.90 9.84 -21.18
C ILE A 20 7.67 9.77 -19.85
N ARG A 21 7.69 8.62 -19.18
CA ARG A 21 8.34 8.43 -17.87
C ARG A 21 9.25 7.20 -17.86
N LEU A 22 10.41 7.35 -17.22
CA LEU A 22 11.25 6.23 -16.82
C LEU A 22 10.63 5.58 -15.58
N LEU A 23 10.04 4.39 -15.77
CA LEU A 23 9.43 3.61 -14.70
C LEU A 23 10.31 2.41 -14.34
N PRO A 24 10.57 2.17 -13.04
CA PRO A 24 11.18 0.93 -12.58
C PRO A 24 10.33 -0.29 -12.95
N ASP A 25 10.96 -1.44 -13.18
CA ASP A 25 10.29 -2.66 -13.63
C ASP A 25 9.19 -3.14 -12.68
N PHE A 26 9.39 -2.98 -11.37
CA PHE A 26 8.36 -3.37 -10.39
C PHE A 26 7.06 -2.56 -10.55
N VAL A 27 7.15 -1.31 -11.03
CA VAL A 27 5.97 -0.47 -11.32
C VAL A 27 5.27 -0.97 -12.58
N ARG A 28 6.03 -1.29 -13.63
CA ARG A 28 5.50 -1.84 -14.89
C ARG A 28 4.79 -3.17 -14.65
N GLN A 29 5.43 -4.05 -13.88
CA GLN A 29 4.85 -5.33 -13.49
C GLN A 29 3.54 -5.16 -12.70
N ALA A 30 3.51 -4.22 -11.75
CA ALA A 30 2.30 -3.92 -11.00
C ALA A 30 1.19 -3.41 -11.93
N ALA A 31 1.48 -2.43 -12.79
CA ALA A 31 0.50 -1.87 -13.73
C ALA A 31 -0.07 -2.95 -14.66
N HIS A 32 0.79 -3.79 -15.24
CA HIS A 32 0.36 -4.92 -16.06
C HIS A 32 -0.58 -5.86 -15.28
N CYS A 33 -0.17 -6.32 -14.09
CA CYS A 33 -1.00 -7.17 -13.23
C CYS A 33 -2.36 -6.55 -12.91
N LEU A 34 -2.43 -5.24 -12.68
CA LEU A 34 -3.67 -4.53 -12.39
C LEU A 34 -4.57 -4.44 -13.63
N MET A 35 -4.01 -4.19 -14.81
CA MET A 35 -4.75 -4.09 -16.08
C MET A 35 -5.36 -5.42 -16.51
N VAL A 36 -4.64 -6.54 -16.33
CA VAL A 36 -5.09 -7.88 -16.75
C VAL A 36 -5.87 -8.64 -15.66
N CYS A 37 -6.04 -8.05 -14.47
CA CYS A 37 -6.75 -8.69 -13.37
C CYS A 37 -8.21 -9.00 -13.74
N ARG A 38 -8.68 -10.23 -13.47
CA ARG A 38 -10.06 -10.65 -13.76
C ARG A 38 -10.46 -10.54 -15.24
N THR A 39 -9.50 -10.71 -16.15
CA THR A 39 -9.78 -10.81 -17.59
C THR A 39 -9.40 -12.19 -18.13
N ALA A 40 -9.82 -12.49 -19.35
CA ALA A 40 -9.49 -13.74 -20.04
C ALA A 40 -7.98 -14.00 -20.18
N VAL A 41 -7.14 -12.95 -20.10
CA VAL A 41 -5.67 -13.04 -20.19
C VAL A 41 -5.10 -13.93 -19.08
N LEU A 42 -5.71 -13.94 -17.89
CA LEU A 42 -5.28 -14.78 -16.77
C LEU A 42 -5.97 -16.15 -16.73
N GLY A 43 -6.72 -16.48 -17.78
CA GLY A 43 -7.62 -17.63 -17.82
C GLY A 43 -8.78 -17.49 -16.83
N GLY A 44 -9.56 -18.55 -16.74
CA GLY A 44 -10.72 -18.60 -15.86
C GLY A 44 -11.27 -20.01 -15.73
N HIS A 45 -12.36 -20.13 -15.00
CA HIS A 45 -13.11 -21.37 -14.85
C HIS A 45 -14.60 -21.11 -15.01
N THR A 46 -15.31 -22.12 -15.49
CA THR A 46 -16.76 -22.07 -15.60
C THR A 46 -17.38 -22.55 -14.30
N GLN A 47 -18.25 -21.73 -13.72
CA GLN A 47 -19.13 -22.14 -12.62
C GLN A 47 -20.50 -22.39 -13.22
N ALA A 48 -20.96 -23.64 -13.16
CA ALA A 48 -22.25 -24.05 -13.69
C ALA A 48 -23.04 -24.81 -12.62
N CYS A 49 -24.36 -24.69 -12.68
CA CYS A 49 -25.25 -25.60 -11.97
C CYS A 49 -25.12 -27.00 -12.60
N PRO A 50 -25.01 -28.08 -11.81
CA PRO A 50 -25.03 -29.44 -12.33
C PRO A 50 -26.27 -29.74 -13.18
N ASP A 51 -27.40 -29.14 -12.82
CA ASP A 51 -28.69 -29.28 -13.51
C ASP A 51 -28.90 -28.26 -14.64
N GLY A 52 -27.89 -27.46 -14.97
CA GLY A 52 -27.90 -26.56 -16.14
C GLY A 52 -28.61 -25.21 -15.98
N HIS A 53 -29.14 -24.88 -14.80
CA HIS A 53 -29.88 -23.63 -14.57
C HIS A 53 -29.08 -22.35 -14.80
N TYR A 54 -27.77 -22.38 -14.58
CA TYR A 54 -26.89 -21.24 -14.83
C TYR A 54 -25.49 -21.70 -15.19
N GLN A 55 -24.81 -20.86 -15.97
CA GLN A 55 -23.40 -20.99 -16.27
C GLN A 55 -22.77 -19.60 -16.32
N ARG A 56 -21.63 -19.42 -15.64
CA ARG A 56 -20.83 -18.19 -15.72
C ARG A 56 -19.35 -18.48 -15.81
N THR A 57 -18.65 -17.71 -16.63
CA THR A 57 -17.19 -17.69 -16.65
C THR A 57 -16.66 -16.79 -15.56
N TRP A 58 -15.74 -17.30 -14.75
CA TRP A 58 -15.06 -16.54 -13.70
C TRP A 58 -13.58 -16.44 -13.99
N TYR A 59 -13.10 -15.23 -14.23
CA TYR A 59 -11.68 -14.98 -14.55
C TYR A 59 -10.81 -14.94 -13.30
N ASN A 60 -9.58 -15.43 -13.44
CA ASN A 60 -8.62 -15.51 -12.35
C ASN A 60 -8.10 -14.12 -11.93
N SER A 61 -7.73 -14.02 -10.65
CA SER A 61 -7.16 -12.80 -10.05
C SER A 61 -5.65 -12.72 -10.30
N CYS A 62 -5.10 -11.51 -10.48
CA CYS A 62 -3.64 -11.35 -10.62
C CYS A 62 -2.85 -11.57 -9.31
N LYS A 63 -3.53 -11.57 -8.16
CA LYS A 63 -2.96 -11.76 -6.81
C LYS A 63 -1.86 -10.75 -6.41
N HIS A 64 -1.68 -9.68 -7.18
CA HIS A 64 -0.67 -8.66 -6.91
C HIS A 64 -1.07 -7.81 -5.70
N ARG A 65 -0.13 -7.53 -4.79
CA ARG A 65 -0.39 -6.79 -3.52
C ARG A 65 -0.95 -5.38 -3.71
N MET A 66 -0.64 -4.74 -4.84
CA MET A 66 -1.15 -3.40 -5.17
C MET A 66 -2.52 -3.43 -5.85
N CYS A 67 -3.04 -4.60 -6.24
CA CYS A 67 -4.32 -4.68 -6.93
C CYS A 67 -5.45 -4.49 -5.90
N PRO A 68 -6.29 -3.43 -6.02
CA PRO A 68 -7.32 -3.16 -5.02
C PRO A 68 -8.32 -4.32 -4.89
N GLN A 69 -8.66 -4.99 -5.99
CA GLN A 69 -9.56 -6.13 -6.01
C GLN A 69 -8.95 -7.36 -5.30
N CYS A 70 -7.66 -7.64 -5.52
CA CYS A 70 -7.01 -8.81 -4.96
C CYS A 70 -6.62 -8.61 -3.49
N ALA A 71 -6.16 -7.41 -3.15
CA ALA A 71 -5.68 -7.07 -1.82
C ALA A 71 -6.80 -6.72 -0.86
N TYR A 72 -8.04 -6.49 -1.33
CA TYR A 72 -9.16 -6.03 -0.51
C TYR A 72 -9.29 -6.76 0.82
N LEU A 73 -9.38 -8.09 0.80
CA LEU A 73 -9.56 -8.87 2.03
C LEU A 73 -8.36 -8.75 2.99
N GLN A 74 -7.14 -8.71 2.45
CA GLN A 74 -5.93 -8.53 3.26
C GLN A 74 -5.91 -7.13 3.90
N VAL A 75 -6.26 -6.10 3.13
CA VAL A 75 -6.37 -4.72 3.61
C VAL A 75 -7.46 -4.60 4.66
N GLN A 76 -8.63 -5.22 4.48
CA GLN A 76 -9.70 -5.19 5.50
C GLN A 76 -9.27 -5.86 6.81
N LYS A 77 -8.59 -7.02 6.73
CA LYS A 77 -8.02 -7.68 7.92
C LYS A 77 -6.98 -6.80 8.61
N TRP A 78 -6.10 -6.16 7.84
CA TRP A 78 -5.11 -5.23 8.38
C TRP A 78 -5.77 -4.01 9.03
N LEU A 79 -6.77 -3.40 8.38
CA LEU A 79 -7.53 -2.26 8.90
C LEU A 79 -8.23 -2.61 10.21
N ALA A 80 -8.87 -3.78 10.30
CA ALA A 80 -9.49 -4.25 11.54
C ALA A 80 -8.45 -4.34 12.67
N LYS A 81 -7.27 -4.90 12.39
CA LYS A 81 -6.17 -4.97 13.37
C LYS A 81 -5.62 -3.59 13.75
N GLN A 82 -5.54 -2.63 12.84
CA GLN A 82 -5.11 -1.28 13.20
C GLN A 82 -6.15 -0.56 14.06
N LYS A 83 -7.45 -0.72 13.75
CA LYS A 83 -8.54 -0.15 14.55
C LYS A 83 -8.52 -0.62 16.00
N THR A 84 -8.12 -1.87 16.27
CA THR A 84 -8.00 -2.36 17.65
C THR A 84 -6.74 -1.86 18.38
N ARG A 85 -5.72 -1.37 17.65
CA ARG A 85 -4.48 -0.83 18.23
C ARG A 85 -4.58 0.66 18.56
N ILE A 86 -5.41 1.39 17.82
CA ILE A 86 -5.61 2.83 18.00
C ILE A 86 -6.43 3.05 19.27
N LEU A 87 -5.91 3.87 20.18
CA LEU A 87 -6.60 4.24 21.41
C LEU A 87 -7.70 5.26 21.11
N ARG A 88 -8.74 5.34 21.94
CA ARG A 88 -9.79 6.37 21.79
C ARG A 88 -9.37 7.67 22.48
N CYS A 89 -8.33 8.31 21.96
CA CYS A 89 -7.81 9.59 22.44
C CYS A 89 -7.37 10.47 21.26
N ASP A 90 -6.98 11.70 21.53
CA ASP A 90 -6.38 12.56 20.51
C ASP A 90 -5.03 12.00 20.08
N HIS A 91 -4.74 12.12 18.78
CA HIS A 91 -3.50 11.68 18.16
C HIS A 91 -2.82 12.86 17.49
N PHE A 92 -1.50 12.95 17.65
CA PHE A 92 -0.68 13.93 16.96
C PHE A 92 0.10 13.23 15.85
N HIS A 93 -0.03 13.74 14.62
CA HIS A 93 0.75 13.24 13.49
C HIS A 93 2.06 14.02 13.39
N VAL A 94 3.18 13.33 13.63
CA VAL A 94 4.52 13.91 13.55
C VAL A 94 5.20 13.42 12.28
N ILE A 95 5.72 14.36 11.49
CA ILE A 95 6.41 14.06 10.23
C ILE A 95 7.89 14.32 10.40
N PHE A 96 8.72 13.30 10.10
CA PHE A 96 10.16 13.43 10.00
C PHE A 96 10.55 13.50 8.52
N THR A 97 11.20 14.59 8.13
CA THR A 97 11.68 14.79 6.76
C THR A 97 13.17 14.53 6.71
N ILE A 98 13.60 13.70 5.76
CA ILE A 98 15.02 13.43 5.55
C ILE A 98 15.64 14.59 4.76
N PRO A 99 16.77 15.16 5.24
CA PRO A 99 17.56 16.14 4.49
C PRO A 99 17.90 15.67 3.08
N GLU A 100 17.96 16.59 2.12
CA GLU A 100 18.17 16.26 0.72
C GLU A 100 19.49 15.52 0.48
N GLU A 101 20.52 15.90 1.22
CA GLU A 101 21.87 15.37 1.19
C GLU A 101 21.92 13.88 1.54
N LEU A 102 20.92 13.36 2.26
CA LEU A 102 20.85 11.94 2.64
C LEU A 102 19.95 11.11 1.72
N ARG A 103 19.23 11.73 0.77
CA ARG A 103 18.31 11.02 -0.12
C ARG A 103 19.02 10.03 -1.04
N PHE A 104 20.25 10.31 -1.46
CA PHE A 104 21.02 9.38 -2.27
C PHE A 104 21.34 8.09 -1.51
N LEU A 105 21.65 8.17 -0.21
CA LEU A 105 21.87 6.99 0.63
C LEU A 105 20.60 6.15 0.73
N TRP A 106 19.43 6.79 0.83
CA TRP A 106 18.13 6.10 0.83
C TRP A 106 17.86 5.34 -0.46
N HIS A 107 18.21 5.91 -1.60
CA HIS A 107 18.01 5.28 -2.90
C HIS A 107 18.70 3.91 -2.99
N PHE A 108 19.93 3.81 -2.48
CA PHE A 108 20.70 2.57 -2.51
C PHE A 108 20.48 1.66 -1.30
N ASN A 109 20.02 2.20 -0.17
CA ASN A 109 19.97 1.49 1.12
C ASN A 109 18.59 1.57 1.78
N THR A 110 17.50 1.56 0.99
CA THR A 110 16.14 1.83 1.46
C THR A 110 15.77 1.07 2.73
N ARG A 111 16.06 -0.24 2.82
CA ARG A 111 15.73 -1.05 4.01
C ARG A 111 16.48 -0.58 5.26
N LEU A 112 17.80 -0.39 5.16
CA LEU A 112 18.63 0.06 6.27
C LEU A 112 18.25 1.48 6.70
N MET A 113 18.11 2.39 5.74
CA MET A 113 17.77 3.78 6.01
C MET A 113 16.38 3.92 6.62
N THR A 114 15.41 3.10 6.21
CA THR A 114 14.08 3.03 6.83
C THR A 114 14.17 2.65 8.31
N GLN A 115 14.97 1.62 8.63
CA GLN A 115 15.18 1.19 10.02
C GLN A 115 15.84 2.27 10.86
N ILE A 116 16.87 2.94 10.32
CA ILE A 116 17.57 4.04 10.99
C ILE A 116 16.60 5.19 11.26
N LEU A 117 15.84 5.63 10.25
CA LEU A 117 14.87 6.72 10.40
C LEU A 117 13.89 6.43 11.53
N PHE A 118 13.24 5.26 11.53
CA PHE A 118 12.28 4.93 12.57
C PHE A 118 12.89 4.83 13.97
N THR A 119 14.15 4.38 14.07
CA THR A 119 14.89 4.33 15.33
C THR A 119 15.16 5.75 15.84
N CYS A 120 15.75 6.60 14.99
CA CYS A 120 16.01 8.00 15.32
C CYS A 120 14.73 8.76 15.70
N SER A 121 13.66 8.62 14.91
CA SER A 121 12.38 9.27 15.18
C SER A 121 11.78 8.85 16.53
N ARG A 122 11.86 7.56 16.88
CA ARG A 122 11.44 7.07 18.19
C ARG A 122 12.28 7.69 19.30
N ASP A 123 13.60 7.62 19.19
CA ASP A 123 14.51 8.04 20.25
C ASP A 123 14.40 9.55 20.51
N THR A 124 14.33 10.36 19.44
CA THR A 124 14.09 11.81 19.55
C THR A 124 12.77 12.13 20.26
N LEU A 125 11.68 11.43 19.93
CA LEU A 125 10.39 11.67 20.59
C LEU A 125 10.38 11.22 22.06
N PHE A 126 11.04 10.11 22.37
CA PHE A 126 11.15 9.62 23.74
C PHE A 126 12.00 10.53 24.61
N GLU A 127 13.10 11.06 24.08
CA GLU A 127 13.95 12.02 24.77
C GLU A 127 13.21 13.33 25.03
N LEU A 128 12.62 13.93 23.98
CA LEU A 128 11.92 15.21 24.09
C LEU A 128 10.72 15.16 25.04
N LEU A 129 9.87 14.13 24.92
CA LEU A 129 8.64 14.02 25.70
C LEU A 129 8.90 13.49 27.12
N GLY A 130 10.00 12.77 27.33
CA GLY A 130 10.43 12.30 28.64
C GLY A 130 11.06 13.38 29.53
N ASP A 131 11.56 14.47 28.94
CA ASP A 131 12.13 15.60 29.67
C ASP A 131 11.03 16.39 30.42
N GLN A 132 11.26 16.64 31.72
CA GLN A 132 10.38 17.35 32.64
C GLN A 132 10.11 18.80 32.24
N ARG A 133 11.02 19.43 31.49
CA ARG A 133 10.83 20.77 30.95
C ARG A 133 9.68 20.83 29.95
N TYR A 134 9.42 19.72 29.25
CA TYR A 134 8.40 19.64 28.22
C TYR A 134 7.18 18.88 28.74
N MET A 135 7.15 17.55 28.57
CA MET A 135 6.00 16.72 28.96
C MET A 135 6.27 15.84 30.17
N GLY A 136 7.53 15.45 30.43
CA GLY A 136 7.89 14.60 31.57
C GLY A 136 7.24 13.21 31.56
N ALA A 137 6.77 12.72 30.41
CA ALA A 137 5.98 11.50 30.30
C ALA A 137 6.46 10.60 29.17
N LYS A 138 6.23 9.29 29.32
CA LYS A 138 6.56 8.31 28.28
C LYS A 138 5.49 8.32 27.18
N PRO A 139 5.85 8.66 25.93
CA PRO A 139 4.87 8.67 24.84
C PRO A 139 4.51 7.25 24.36
N GLY A 140 3.28 7.10 23.88
CA GLY A 140 2.87 5.97 23.04
C GLY A 140 3.05 6.32 21.57
N ILE A 141 3.79 5.51 20.81
CA ILE A 141 4.08 5.77 19.39
C ILE A 141 3.60 4.60 18.54
N ILE A 142 2.89 4.91 17.46
CA ILE A 142 2.62 3.98 16.36
C ILE A 142 3.43 4.48 15.16
N ALA A 143 4.45 3.72 14.79
CA ALA A 143 5.24 3.93 13.59
C ALA A 143 5.14 2.67 12.73
N SER A 144 4.94 2.83 11.42
CA SER A 144 4.69 1.75 10.47
C SER A 144 5.24 2.05 9.10
#